data_AF-A0A7X9BH03-F1
#
_entry.id   AF-A0A7X9BH03-F1
#
_cell.length_a   1.000
_cell.length_b   1.000
_cell.length_c   1.000
_cell.angle_alpha   90.00
_cell.angle_beta   90.00
_cell.angle_gamma   90.00
#
_symmetry.space_group_name_H-M   'P 1'
#
loop_
_entity.id
_entity.type
_entity.pdbx_description
1 polymer ?
#
loop_
_entity_poly.entity_id
_entity_poly.type
_entity_poly.pdbx_seq_one_letter_code
_entity_poly.pdbx_strand_id
1 'polypeptide(L)'
;MTDNNHAITEELAVVAPIGTKGTEEHELPPSLRNNMELCLQILREVLNEFDPKLLNMFDEVRTDAVEASAEHFAGFLDDSDHGNEGLRKAVEIIDAMNLHDAQLMARAFTTYFHLANLCEENHRVSVLRQRESEVDENQAVDPVNELTVVYHQLITEMGPAKAKALLEKLEFHPVFTAHPTEARRKAVEGKIRRIAELLEVRPLLGGSEKRENYRRLFNEIDALFRTSPIEHRKPTPVEEANTIIDIFDSTLFDTIPQVYRRFDDWLLGDQAGLVEPACPAFFHPGSWIGSDRDGNPNVTAKVSRQVARNFSDHVIAALEDATRTVGKNLTMDSEATPASEELRLLWGRQKEMSERLTQNADQLSTKEPHRAVMLVMAYRLHYTIARDTDLMYHS
;
A
#
# COMPACT_ATOMS: atom_id res chain seq x y z
N MET A 1 -58.74 3.67 -34.27
CA MET A 1 -58.80 5.10 -34.63
C MET A 1 -59.05 5.84 -33.33
N THR A 2 -58.09 6.52 -32.71
CA THR A 2 -56.96 7.29 -33.23
C THR A 2 -55.78 7.29 -32.25
N ASP A 3 -54.58 7.38 -32.82
CA ASP A 3 -53.27 7.46 -32.19
C ASP A 3 -53.05 8.69 -31.30
N ASN A 4 -52.22 8.55 -30.26
CA ASN A 4 -50.98 9.32 -30.15
C ASN A 4 -50.10 8.87 -28.97
N ASN A 5 -49.03 8.15 -29.31
CA ASN A 5 -47.64 8.58 -29.11
C ASN A 5 -47.23 9.05 -27.70
N HIS A 6 -46.61 8.18 -26.90
CA HIS A 6 -45.54 8.56 -25.96
C HIS A 6 -44.41 7.52 -26.04
N ALA A 7 -43.24 8.02 -26.42
CA ALA A 7 -42.02 7.28 -26.65
C ALA A 7 -41.52 6.61 -25.38
N ILE A 8 -41.11 5.35 -25.51
CA ILE A 8 -40.33 4.62 -24.51
C ILE A 8 -38.90 5.16 -24.66
N THR A 9 -38.48 6.01 -23.73
CA THR A 9 -37.06 6.36 -23.55
C THR A 9 -36.35 5.18 -22.92
N GLU A 10 -35.60 4.43 -23.72
CA GLU A 10 -34.49 3.59 -23.25
C GLU A 10 -33.41 4.53 -22.67
N GLU A 11 -33.37 4.67 -21.35
CA GLU A 11 -32.23 5.27 -20.67
C GLU A 11 -31.94 4.50 -19.38
N LEU A 12 -30.64 4.33 -19.10
CA LEU A 12 -30.00 3.63 -17.98
C LEU A 12 -29.56 2.18 -18.24
N ALA A 13 -28.79 1.99 -19.32
CA ALA A 13 -27.65 1.09 -19.28
C ALA A 13 -26.39 1.91 -18.95
N VAL A 14 -26.11 2.17 -17.67
CA VAL A 14 -24.79 2.64 -17.24
C VAL A 14 -23.89 1.43 -17.15
N VAL A 15 -23.38 1.02 -18.32
CA VAL A 15 -22.22 0.13 -18.41
C VAL A 15 -21.03 0.99 -18.04
N ALA A 16 -20.41 0.72 -16.88
CA ALA A 16 -19.12 1.30 -16.53
C ALA A 16 -18.12 1.08 -17.68
N PRO A 17 -17.45 2.13 -18.19
CA PRO A 17 -16.48 1.92 -19.25
C PRO A 17 -15.26 1.24 -18.65
N ILE A 18 -15.17 -0.07 -18.89
CA ILE A 18 -13.90 -0.80 -18.96
C ILE A 18 -12.99 0.01 -19.88
N GLY A 19 -11.82 0.38 -19.36
CA GLY A 19 -10.90 1.32 -19.98
C GLY A 19 -10.64 1.04 -21.46
N THR A 20 -11.17 1.92 -22.31
CA THR A 20 -10.71 2.13 -23.67
C THR A 20 -10.89 3.60 -24.03
N LYS A 21 -9.79 4.36 -24.05
CA LYS A 21 -9.47 5.44 -25.00
C LYS A 21 -8.04 5.92 -24.74
N GLY A 22 -7.22 5.87 -25.79
CA GLY A 22 -5.82 6.33 -25.76
C GLY A 22 -5.70 7.85 -25.80
N THR A 23 -4.56 8.31 -25.27
CA THR A 23 -3.84 9.59 -25.52
C THR A 23 -4.64 10.73 -26.17
N GLU A 24 -5.46 11.39 -25.37
CA GLU A 24 -5.55 12.86 -25.47
C GLU A 24 -4.43 13.41 -24.58
N GLU A 25 -3.45 14.12 -25.16
CA GLU A 25 -2.48 14.92 -24.41
C GLU A 25 -3.24 15.98 -23.59
N HIS A 26 -3.75 15.57 -22.44
CA HIS A 26 -4.08 16.51 -21.39
C HIS A 26 -2.75 16.99 -20.84
N GLU A 27 -2.50 18.30 -20.95
CA GLU A 27 -1.43 18.95 -20.23
C GLU A 27 -1.39 18.42 -18.79
N LEU A 28 -0.21 17.94 -18.36
CA LEU A 28 -0.06 17.37 -17.02
C LEU A 28 -0.63 18.34 -15.98
N PRO A 29 -1.47 17.85 -15.03
CA PRO A 29 -2.01 18.67 -13.96
C PRO A 29 -0.91 19.46 -13.25
N PRO A 30 -1.12 20.74 -12.88
CA PRO A 30 -0.05 21.58 -12.36
C PRO A 30 0.69 21.00 -11.15
N SER A 31 -0.02 20.32 -10.24
CA SER A 31 0.59 19.67 -9.08
C SER A 31 1.51 18.50 -9.45
N LEU A 32 1.10 17.67 -10.42
CA LEU A 32 1.92 16.59 -10.94
C LEU A 32 3.16 17.14 -11.66
N ARG A 33 2.96 18.12 -12.55
CA ARG A 33 4.05 18.79 -13.28
C ARG A 33 5.10 19.38 -12.33
N ASN A 34 4.67 20.13 -11.32
CA ASN A 34 5.57 20.75 -10.35
C ASN A 34 6.42 19.71 -9.57
N ASN A 35 5.83 18.57 -9.20
CA ASN A 35 6.57 17.50 -8.52
C ASN A 35 7.56 16.81 -9.45
N MET A 36 7.17 16.53 -10.70
CA MET A 36 8.06 15.95 -11.71
C MET A 36 9.24 16.89 -12.03
N GLU A 37 8.98 18.18 -12.18
CA GLU A 37 10.02 19.20 -12.39
C GLU A 37 10.97 19.29 -11.20
N LEU A 38 10.45 19.29 -9.97
CA LEU A 38 11.27 19.28 -8.75
C LEU A 38 12.17 18.05 -8.67
N CYS A 39 11.61 16.85 -8.87
CA CYS A 39 12.36 15.60 -8.83
C CYS A 39 13.42 15.54 -9.93
N LEU A 40 13.09 15.98 -11.15
CA LEU A 40 14.03 16.08 -12.25
C LEU A 40 15.13 17.09 -11.96
N GLN A 41 14.81 18.26 -11.40
CA GLN A 41 15.80 19.25 -11.00
C GLN A 41 16.79 18.66 -9.99
N ILE A 42 16.29 18.02 -8.93
CA ILE A 42 17.14 17.39 -7.91
C ILE A 42 18.00 16.29 -8.54
N LEU A 43 17.45 15.44 -9.39
CA LEU A 43 18.22 14.41 -10.08
C LEU A 43 19.34 15.02 -10.94
N ARG A 44 19.04 16.10 -11.68
CA ARG A 44 20.06 16.80 -12.48
C ARG A 44 21.16 17.42 -11.61
N GLU A 45 20.81 18.00 -10.46
CA GLU A 45 21.80 18.49 -9.48
C GLU A 45 22.69 17.35 -8.96
N VAL A 46 22.11 16.20 -8.61
CA VAL A 46 22.83 14.99 -8.19
C VAL A 46 23.78 14.49 -9.28
N LEU A 47 23.31 14.39 -10.53
CA LEU A 47 24.13 13.96 -11.66
C LEU A 47 25.27 14.94 -11.92
N ASN A 48 25.02 16.25 -11.83
CA ASN A 48 26.04 17.27 -12.01
C ASN A 48 27.12 17.21 -10.92
N GLU A 49 26.73 16.99 -9.66
CA GLU A 49 27.68 16.81 -8.56
C GLU A 49 28.50 15.52 -8.71
N PHE A 50 27.88 14.47 -9.24
CA PHE A 50 28.54 13.19 -9.47
C PHE A 50 29.55 13.26 -10.62
N ASP A 51 29.09 13.68 -11.81
CA ASP A 51 29.90 13.91 -13.00
C ASP A 51 29.13 14.81 -13.99
N PRO A 52 29.57 16.05 -14.26
CA PRO A 52 28.94 16.93 -15.23
C PRO A 52 28.81 16.33 -16.64
N LYS A 53 29.71 15.42 -17.04
CA LYS A 53 29.60 14.72 -18.33
C LYS A 53 28.42 13.77 -18.35
N LEU A 54 28.16 13.07 -17.24
CA LEU A 54 27.02 12.18 -17.10
C LEU A 54 25.71 12.95 -17.18
N LEU A 55 25.63 14.13 -16.56
CA LEU A 55 24.46 15.01 -16.70
C LEU A 55 24.22 15.39 -18.17
N ASN A 56 25.26 15.83 -18.89
CA ASN A 56 25.11 16.23 -20.29
C ASN A 56 24.61 15.07 -21.15
N MET A 57 25.21 13.88 -21.00
CA MET A 57 24.76 12.69 -21.73
C MET A 57 23.32 12.30 -21.35
N PHE A 58 22.93 12.43 -20.08
CA PHE A 58 21.57 12.15 -19.63
C PHE A 58 20.56 13.12 -20.25
N ASP A 59 20.87 14.42 -20.23
CA ASP A 59 20.00 15.46 -20.81
C ASP A 59 19.88 15.30 -22.34
N GLU A 60 20.98 14.98 -23.05
CA GLU A 60 20.98 14.71 -24.50
C GLU A 60 20.11 13.50 -24.83
N VAL A 61 20.39 12.34 -24.23
CA VAL A 61 19.61 11.09 -24.49
C VAL A 61 18.15 11.27 -24.13
N ARG A 62 17.84 11.97 -23.03
CA ARG A 62 16.44 12.25 -22.63
C ARG A 62 15.75 13.15 -23.66
N THR A 63 16.43 14.17 -24.17
CA THR A 63 15.87 15.10 -25.16
C THR A 63 15.60 14.37 -26.47
N ASP A 64 16.58 13.62 -26.96
CA ASP A 64 16.47 12.81 -28.17
C ASP A 64 15.35 11.76 -28.06
N ALA A 65 15.19 11.13 -26.88
CA ALA A 65 14.10 10.18 -26.64
C ALA A 65 12.71 10.84 -26.61
N VAL A 66 12.59 12.07 -26.09
CA VAL A 66 11.34 12.83 -26.12
C VAL A 66 11.00 13.26 -27.55
N GLU A 67 11.99 13.72 -28.32
CA GLU A 67 11.85 14.02 -29.75
C GLU A 67 11.39 12.79 -30.52
N ALA A 68 12.03 11.64 -30.31
CA ALA A 68 11.67 10.37 -30.93
C ALA A 68 10.22 9.95 -30.59
N SER A 69 9.81 10.11 -29.33
CA SER A 69 8.44 9.82 -28.91
C SER A 69 7.46 10.74 -29.63
N ALA A 70 7.73 12.05 -29.70
CA ALA A 70 6.88 13.01 -30.39
C ALA A 70 6.79 12.72 -31.90
N GLU A 71 7.90 12.38 -32.54
CA GLU A 71 7.98 11.93 -33.94
C GLU A 71 7.14 10.66 -34.18
N HIS A 72 7.25 9.66 -33.31
CA HIS A 72 6.47 8.41 -33.42
C HIS A 72 4.96 8.65 -33.29
N PHE A 73 4.53 9.54 -32.39
CA PHE A 73 3.11 9.89 -32.26
C PHE A 73 2.61 10.75 -33.44
N ALA A 74 3.43 11.65 -33.97
CA ALA A 74 3.11 12.43 -35.16
C ALA A 74 3.10 11.58 -36.45
N GLY A 75 3.98 10.57 -36.54
CA GLY A 75 4.15 9.66 -37.68
C GLY A 75 2.97 8.72 -37.93
N PHE A 76 2.02 8.59 -36.99
CA PHE A 76 0.71 7.95 -37.29
C PHE A 76 -0.10 8.71 -38.36
N LEU A 77 0.31 9.94 -38.72
CA LEU A 77 -0.34 10.77 -39.74
C LEU A 77 0.48 10.94 -41.03
N ASP A 78 1.73 10.49 -41.11
CA ASP A 78 2.58 10.72 -42.30
C ASP A 78 3.58 9.58 -42.58
N ASP A 79 3.53 9.03 -43.79
CA ASP A 79 4.20 7.80 -44.26
C ASP A 79 5.67 8.07 -44.69
N SER A 80 6.38 8.94 -43.97
CA SER A 80 7.74 9.38 -44.32
C SER A 80 8.80 8.80 -43.39
N ASP A 81 9.93 8.38 -43.97
CA ASP A 81 11.11 7.75 -43.33
C ASP A 81 11.89 8.70 -42.39
N HIS A 82 11.29 9.83 -42.01
CA HIS A 82 11.86 10.87 -41.14
C HIS A 82 11.53 10.68 -39.65
N GLY A 83 10.67 9.72 -39.28
CA GLY A 83 10.15 9.55 -37.92
C GLY A 83 11.08 8.89 -36.89
N ASN A 84 12.40 8.95 -37.05
CA ASN A 84 13.37 8.24 -36.19
C ASN A 84 14.67 9.01 -35.92
N GLU A 85 14.74 10.31 -36.16
CA GLU A 85 16.02 11.05 -36.01
C GLU A 85 16.41 11.16 -34.53
N GLY A 86 15.45 11.45 -33.64
CA GLY A 86 15.69 11.42 -32.20
C GLY A 86 16.14 10.03 -31.72
N LEU A 87 15.50 8.97 -32.21
CA LEU A 87 15.86 7.60 -31.85
C LEU A 87 17.28 7.25 -32.31
N ARG A 88 17.65 7.65 -33.54
CA ARG A 88 18.98 7.43 -34.10
C ARG A 88 20.06 8.11 -33.27
N LYS A 89 19.87 9.38 -32.89
CA LYS A 89 20.82 10.11 -32.04
C LYS A 89 20.98 9.47 -30.66
N ALA A 90 19.88 9.08 -30.02
CA ALA A 90 19.94 8.40 -28.73
C ALA A 90 20.73 7.09 -28.81
N VAL A 91 20.52 6.29 -29.87
CA VAL A 91 21.27 5.05 -30.11
C VAL A 91 22.76 5.33 -30.35
N GLU A 92 23.10 6.34 -31.16
CA GLU A 92 24.50 6.72 -31.42
C GLU A 92 25.25 7.11 -30.13
N ILE A 93 24.60 7.86 -29.24
CA ILE A 93 25.19 8.21 -27.94
C ILE A 93 25.38 6.95 -27.09
N ILE A 94 24.38 6.07 -27.02
CA ILE A 94 24.45 4.83 -26.22
C ILE A 94 25.53 3.88 -26.74
N ASP A 95 25.63 3.69 -28.07
CA ASP A 95 26.64 2.83 -28.70
C ASP A 95 28.06 3.36 -28.53
N ALA A 96 28.22 4.68 -28.37
CA ALA A 96 29.51 5.31 -28.11
C ALA A 96 29.95 5.21 -26.62
N MET A 97 29.06 4.82 -25.70
CA MET A 97 29.40 4.71 -24.28
C MET A 97 30.30 3.51 -24.00
N ASN A 98 31.24 3.69 -23.07
CA ASN A 98 31.87 2.54 -22.44
C ASN A 98 30.91 1.86 -21.45
N LEU A 99 31.23 0.64 -21.01
CA LEU A 99 30.38 -0.13 -20.10
C LEU A 99 30.09 0.60 -18.77
N HIS A 100 31.05 1.37 -18.26
CA HIS A 100 30.88 2.09 -16.99
C HIS A 100 29.85 3.22 -17.14
N ASP A 101 29.98 4.02 -18.19
CA ASP A 101 29.06 5.13 -18.47
C ASP A 101 27.67 4.61 -18.82
N ALA A 102 27.56 3.51 -19.57
CA ALA A 102 26.28 2.86 -19.86
C ALA A 102 25.58 2.36 -18.59
N GLN A 103 26.33 1.81 -17.62
CA GLN A 103 25.77 1.40 -16.32
C GLN A 103 25.28 2.60 -15.50
N LEU A 104 26.03 3.70 -15.47
CA LEU A 104 25.62 4.92 -14.78
C LEU A 104 24.39 5.55 -15.44
N MET A 105 24.34 5.54 -16.78
CA MET A 105 23.21 6.03 -17.57
C MET A 105 21.93 5.22 -17.29
N ALA A 106 22.03 3.89 -17.32
CA ALA A 106 20.92 3.01 -16.98
C ALA A 106 20.40 3.29 -15.57
N ARG A 107 21.28 3.56 -14.61
CA ARG A 107 20.91 3.91 -13.22
C ARG A 107 20.28 5.29 -13.13
N ALA A 108 20.77 6.28 -13.88
CA ALA A 108 20.16 7.61 -13.94
C ALA A 108 18.72 7.55 -14.47
N PHE A 109 18.49 6.84 -15.58
CA PHE A 109 17.15 6.63 -16.12
C PHE A 109 16.26 5.78 -15.21
N THR A 110 16.80 4.74 -14.57
CA THR A 110 16.06 3.95 -13.57
C THR A 110 15.57 4.84 -12.43
N THR A 111 16.44 5.71 -11.89
CA THR A 111 16.07 6.69 -10.87
C THR A 111 15.02 7.67 -11.40
N TYR A 112 15.19 8.21 -12.61
CA TYR A 112 14.22 9.10 -13.25
C TYR A 112 12.83 8.46 -13.35
N PHE A 113 12.72 7.22 -13.83
CA PHE A 113 11.44 6.53 -13.96
C PHE A 113 10.83 6.17 -12.61
N HIS A 114 11.64 5.83 -11.59
CA HIS A 114 11.13 5.68 -10.23
C HIS A 114 10.52 7.00 -9.72
N LEU A 115 11.18 8.13 -9.95
CA LEU A 115 10.68 9.44 -9.53
C LEU A 115 9.42 9.84 -10.28
N ALA A 116 9.34 9.58 -11.59
CA ALA A 116 8.15 9.84 -12.39
C ALA A 116 6.95 9.04 -11.86
N ASN A 117 7.11 7.73 -11.67
CA ASN A 117 6.07 6.85 -11.14
C ASN A 117 5.61 7.30 -9.74
N LEU A 118 6.54 7.72 -8.87
CA LEU A 118 6.21 8.26 -7.55
C LEU A 118 5.40 9.55 -7.62
N CYS A 119 5.74 10.45 -8.55
CA CYS A 119 4.98 11.69 -8.73
C CYS A 119 3.55 11.40 -9.19
N GLU A 120 3.37 10.48 -10.13
CA GLU A 120 2.06 10.04 -10.61
C GLU A 120 1.24 9.36 -9.51
N GLU A 121 1.86 8.45 -8.76
CA GLU A 121 1.19 7.74 -7.66
C GLU A 121 0.74 8.71 -6.57
N ASN A 122 1.61 9.63 -6.15
CA ASN A 122 1.27 10.65 -5.14
C ASN A 122 0.17 11.59 -5.65
N HIS A 123 0.21 11.98 -6.92
CA HIS A 123 -0.87 12.75 -7.53
C HIS A 123 -2.20 11.98 -7.52
N ARG A 124 -2.18 10.69 -7.89
CA ARG A 124 -3.37 9.82 -7.86
C ARG A 124 -3.97 9.73 -6.46
N VAL A 125 -3.13 9.52 -5.43
CA VAL A 125 -3.58 9.50 -4.03
C VAL A 125 -4.18 10.84 -3.62
N SER A 126 -3.54 11.96 -3.98
CA SER A 126 -4.07 13.30 -3.70
C SER A 126 -5.43 13.54 -4.35
N VAL A 127 -5.64 13.10 -5.59
CA VAL A 127 -6.93 13.22 -6.29
C VAL A 127 -8.00 12.36 -5.63
N LEU A 128 -7.67 11.13 -5.22
CA LEU A 128 -8.60 10.26 -4.49
C LEU A 128 -9.03 10.89 -3.16
N ARG A 129 -8.07 11.41 -2.37
CA ARG A 129 -8.39 12.10 -1.11
C ARG A 129 -9.20 13.37 -1.32
N GLN A 130 -8.93 14.12 -2.38
CA GLN A 130 -9.73 15.30 -2.71
C GLN A 130 -11.18 14.90 -3.00
N ARG A 131 -11.39 13.87 -3.84
CA ARG A 131 -12.74 13.35 -4.12
C ARG A 131 -13.44 12.87 -2.86
N GLU A 132 -12.73 12.15 -1.98
CA GLU A 132 -13.24 11.74 -0.67
C GLU A 132 -13.66 12.94 0.19
N SER A 133 -12.85 14.02 0.23
CA SER A 133 -13.17 15.21 1.02
C SER A 133 -14.35 16.03 0.50
N GLU A 134 -14.74 15.82 -0.76
CA GLU A 134 -15.88 16.48 -1.41
C GLU A 134 -17.20 15.71 -1.19
N VAL A 135 -17.16 14.50 -0.62
CA VAL A 135 -18.35 13.72 -0.28
C VAL A 135 -19.02 14.28 0.97
N ASP A 136 -20.34 14.51 0.91
CA ASP A 136 -21.15 14.92 2.05
C ASP A 136 -21.38 13.73 3.00
N GLU A 137 -21.06 13.92 4.28
CA GLU A 137 -21.19 12.92 5.35
C GLU A 137 -22.64 12.38 5.50
N ASN A 138 -23.64 13.11 5.01
CA ASN A 138 -25.05 12.73 5.11
C ASN A 138 -25.59 11.97 3.89
N GLN A 139 -24.74 11.62 2.91
CA GLN A 139 -25.19 10.87 1.74
C GLN A 139 -25.54 9.41 2.11
N ALA A 140 -26.58 8.88 1.44
CA ALA A 140 -27.02 7.50 1.65
C ALA A 140 -26.01 6.45 1.15
N VAL A 141 -25.03 6.86 0.35
CA VAL A 141 -23.92 6.06 -0.16
C VAL A 141 -22.65 6.91 -0.18
N ASP A 142 -21.49 6.28 -0.01
CA ASP A 142 -20.20 6.92 -0.30
C ASP A 142 -19.86 6.62 -1.77
N PRO A 143 -20.04 7.58 -2.71
CA PRO A 143 -19.88 7.34 -4.14
C PRO A 143 -18.43 7.06 -4.55
N VAL A 144 -17.45 7.32 -3.68
CA VAL A 144 -16.04 6.98 -3.91
C VAL A 144 -15.66 5.64 -3.26
N ASN A 145 -16.58 5.03 -2.51
CA ASN A 145 -16.44 3.68 -1.96
C ASN A 145 -17.40 2.71 -2.65
N GLU A 146 -16.89 2.03 -3.67
CA GLU A 146 -17.61 1.05 -4.49
C GLU A 146 -18.33 -0.04 -3.67
N LEU A 147 -17.78 -0.43 -2.52
CA LEU A 147 -18.40 -1.46 -1.69
C LEU A 147 -19.74 -0.97 -1.11
N THR A 148 -19.83 0.29 -0.71
CA THR A 148 -21.07 0.88 -0.18
C THR A 148 -22.11 1.05 -1.29
N VAL A 149 -21.68 1.49 -2.48
CA VAL A 149 -22.55 1.66 -3.66
C VAL A 149 -23.17 0.33 -4.08
N VAL A 150 -22.34 -0.70 -4.27
CA VAL A 150 -22.80 -2.04 -4.68
C VAL A 150 -23.69 -2.65 -3.60
N TYR A 151 -23.33 -2.52 -2.32
CA TYR A 151 -24.14 -3.09 -1.25
C TYR A 151 -25.50 -2.38 -1.10
N HIS A 152 -25.55 -1.06 -1.26
CA HIS A 152 -26.81 -0.31 -1.29
C HIS A 152 -27.72 -0.74 -2.46
N GLN A 153 -27.13 -0.97 -3.64
CA GLN A 153 -27.85 -1.51 -4.79
C GLN A 153 -28.42 -2.91 -4.48
N LEU A 154 -27.64 -3.79 -3.85
CA LEU A 154 -28.11 -5.13 -3.43
C LEU A 154 -29.28 -5.05 -2.44
N ILE A 155 -29.24 -4.13 -1.48
CA ILE A 155 -30.36 -3.90 -0.55
C ILE A 155 -31.62 -3.49 -1.33
N THR A 156 -31.47 -2.58 -2.29
CA THR A 156 -32.58 -2.04 -3.09
C THR A 156 -33.22 -3.09 -3.99
N GLU A 157 -32.40 -3.90 -4.67
CA GLU A 157 -32.88 -4.91 -5.63
C GLU A 157 -33.39 -6.19 -4.97
N MET A 158 -32.82 -6.56 -3.82
CA MET A 158 -32.98 -7.91 -3.25
C MET A 158 -33.51 -7.94 -1.82
N GLY A 159 -33.57 -6.78 -1.16
CA GLY A 159 -33.94 -6.63 0.24
C GLY A 159 -32.77 -6.88 1.22
N PRO A 160 -32.84 -6.29 2.43
CA PRO A 160 -31.71 -6.26 3.38
C PRO A 160 -31.30 -7.64 3.88
N ALA A 161 -32.24 -8.56 4.10
CA ALA A 161 -31.94 -9.90 4.59
C ALA A 161 -31.11 -10.71 3.57
N LYS A 162 -31.43 -10.58 2.27
CA LYS A 162 -30.73 -11.30 1.21
C LYS A 162 -29.36 -10.66 0.92
N ALA A 163 -29.27 -9.33 0.95
CA ALA A 163 -28.01 -8.60 0.85
C ALA A 163 -27.05 -9.00 1.99
N LYS A 164 -27.53 -9.04 3.23
CA LYS A 164 -26.73 -9.50 4.39
C LYS A 164 -26.22 -10.93 4.21
N ALA A 165 -27.06 -11.86 3.78
CA ALA A 165 -26.66 -13.25 3.55
C ALA A 165 -25.62 -13.42 2.42
N LEU A 166 -25.54 -12.46 1.48
CA LEU A 166 -24.47 -12.41 0.47
C LEU A 166 -23.19 -11.82 1.05
N LEU A 167 -23.29 -10.74 1.84
CA LEU A 167 -22.16 -10.13 2.53
C LEU A 167 -21.45 -11.14 3.45
N GLU A 168 -22.20 -11.95 4.20
CA GLU A 168 -21.67 -13.02 5.05
C GLU A 168 -20.90 -14.11 4.29
N LYS A 169 -21.00 -14.16 2.96
CA LYS A 169 -20.28 -15.09 2.08
C LYS A 169 -19.18 -14.42 1.26
N LEU A 170 -18.97 -13.11 1.43
CA LEU A 170 -17.94 -12.39 0.71
C LEU A 170 -16.57 -12.93 1.10
N GLU A 171 -15.79 -13.32 0.09
CA GLU A 171 -14.42 -13.78 0.26
C GLU A 171 -13.56 -13.15 -0.85
N PHE A 172 -12.44 -12.56 -0.45
CA PHE A 172 -11.41 -12.04 -1.33
C PHE A 172 -10.07 -12.62 -0.91
N HIS A 173 -9.47 -13.44 -1.78
CA HIS A 173 -8.29 -14.24 -1.48
C HIS A 173 -7.12 -13.91 -2.41
N PRO A 174 -6.47 -12.73 -2.27
CA PRO A 174 -5.31 -12.39 -3.10
C PRO A 174 -4.13 -13.30 -2.75
N VAL A 175 -3.47 -13.86 -3.78
CA VAL A 175 -2.32 -14.75 -3.59
C VAL A 175 -1.04 -14.09 -4.10
N PHE A 176 -0.15 -13.77 -3.16
CA PHE A 176 1.14 -13.15 -3.47
C PHE A 176 2.12 -14.17 -4.05
N THR A 177 2.77 -13.79 -5.15
CA THR A 177 3.80 -14.57 -5.83
C THR A 177 5.14 -13.85 -5.78
N ALA A 178 6.24 -14.58 -5.92
CA ALA A 178 7.56 -13.96 -6.01
C ALA A 178 7.70 -13.29 -7.39
N HIS A 179 8.19 -12.05 -7.43
CA HIS A 179 8.40 -11.38 -8.72
C HIS A 179 9.70 -11.91 -9.37
N PRO A 180 9.65 -12.52 -10.57
CA PRO A 180 10.77 -13.27 -11.14
C PRO A 180 11.98 -12.40 -11.55
N THR A 181 11.77 -11.10 -11.79
CA THR A 181 12.79 -10.18 -12.34
C THR A 181 12.99 -8.92 -11.52
N GLU A 182 12.18 -8.69 -10.49
CA GLU A 182 12.15 -7.44 -9.74
C GLU A 182 12.42 -7.71 -8.25
N ALA A 183 13.52 -8.40 -7.99
CA ALA A 183 14.14 -8.37 -6.66
C ALA A 183 14.78 -6.98 -6.47
N ARG A 184 13.94 -5.93 -6.42
CA ARG A 184 14.37 -4.60 -6.01
C ARG A 184 14.95 -4.76 -4.62
N ARG A 185 16.18 -4.28 -4.44
CA ARG A 185 16.83 -4.33 -3.15
C ARG A 185 15.97 -3.55 -2.15
N LYS A 186 15.71 -4.09 -0.96
CA LYS A 186 14.95 -3.40 0.12
C LYS A 186 15.41 -1.95 0.38
N ALA A 187 16.72 -1.70 0.20
CA ALA A 187 17.30 -0.37 0.33
C ALA A 187 16.74 0.65 -0.69
N VAL A 188 16.38 0.21 -1.90
CA VAL A 188 15.74 1.02 -2.95
C VAL A 188 14.28 1.29 -2.59
N GLU A 189 13.53 0.27 -2.19
CA GLU A 189 12.12 0.41 -1.79
C GLU A 189 11.96 1.38 -0.61
N GLY A 190 12.82 1.27 0.41
CA GLY A 190 12.81 2.19 1.54
C GLY A 190 13.09 3.64 1.13
N LYS A 191 13.91 3.88 0.10
CA LYS A 191 14.15 5.23 -0.45
C LYS A 191 12.94 5.75 -1.20
N ILE A 192 12.36 4.92 -2.07
CA ILE A 192 11.13 5.22 -2.81
C ILE A 192 10.01 5.64 -1.84
N ARG A 193 9.80 4.87 -0.76
CA ARG A 193 8.82 5.18 0.28
C ARG A 193 9.09 6.53 0.96
N ARG A 194 10.33 6.80 1.40
CA ARG A 194 10.67 8.08 2.04
C ARG A 194 10.52 9.27 1.08
N ILE A 195 10.83 9.10 -0.21
CA ILE A 195 10.60 10.13 -1.24
C ILE A 195 9.10 10.39 -1.40
N ALA A 196 8.27 9.34 -1.47
CA ALA A 196 6.82 9.48 -1.55
C ALA A 196 6.26 10.26 -0.34
N GLU A 197 6.64 9.87 0.88
CA GLU A 197 6.24 10.56 2.12
C GLU A 197 6.67 12.04 2.12
N LEU A 198 7.89 12.34 1.65
CA LEU A 198 8.38 13.71 1.53
C LEU A 198 7.61 14.54 0.50
N LEU A 199 7.22 13.94 -0.64
CA LEU A 199 6.40 14.59 -1.67
C LEU A 199 4.96 14.82 -1.20
N GLU A 200 4.39 13.87 -0.44
CA GLU A 200 3.03 13.94 0.10
C GLU A 200 2.86 15.12 1.08
N VAL A 201 3.79 15.31 2.00
CA VAL A 201 3.69 16.38 3.02
C VAL A 201 4.07 17.76 2.49
N ARG A 202 4.86 17.83 1.40
CA ARG A 202 5.45 19.07 0.89
C ARG A 202 4.45 20.20 0.61
N PRO A 203 3.25 19.97 0.07
CA PRO A 203 2.26 21.03 -0.15
C PRO A 203 1.83 21.76 1.13
N LEU A 204 1.94 21.11 2.29
CA LEU A 204 1.55 21.64 3.60
C LEU A 204 2.65 22.48 4.27
N LEU A 205 3.89 22.39 3.77
CA LEU A 205 5.06 23.02 4.40
C LEU A 205 5.18 24.49 4.01
N GLY A 206 5.88 25.28 4.82
CA GLY A 206 6.24 26.68 4.54
C GLY A 206 7.66 27.04 5.01
N GLY A 207 8.18 28.18 4.55
CA GLY A 207 9.44 28.75 5.05
C GLY A 207 10.62 27.77 5.14
N SER A 208 11.24 27.68 6.31
CA SER A 208 12.39 26.80 6.58
C SER A 208 12.09 25.31 6.44
N GLU A 209 10.83 24.89 6.62
CA GLU A 209 10.46 23.47 6.51
C GLU A 209 10.50 22.99 5.05
N LYS A 210 10.10 23.83 4.08
CA LYS A 210 10.28 23.50 2.66
C LYS A 210 11.75 23.31 2.30
N ARG A 211 12.64 24.11 2.90
CA ARG A 211 14.09 23.99 2.68
C ARG A 211 14.64 22.70 3.28
N GLU A 212 14.16 22.30 4.46
CA GLU A 212 14.53 21.03 5.06
C GLU A 212 13.99 19.83 4.27
N ASN A 213 12.74 19.89 3.82
CA ASN A 213 12.14 18.87 2.95
C ASN A 213 12.92 18.72 1.64
N TYR A 214 13.32 19.83 1.00
CA TYR A 214 14.20 19.81 -0.17
C TYR A 214 15.52 19.08 0.12
N ARG A 215 16.19 19.42 1.23
CA ARG A 215 17.45 18.78 1.63
C ARG A 215 17.28 17.27 1.84
N ARG A 216 16.17 16.84 2.43
CA ARG A 216 15.86 15.41 2.60
C ARG A 216 15.56 14.73 1.27
N LEU A 217 14.79 15.35 0.38
CA LEU A 217 14.54 14.84 -0.97
C LEU A 217 15.84 14.67 -1.74
N PHE A 218 16.72 15.68 -1.70
CA PHE A 218 18.05 15.63 -2.30
C PHE A 218 18.85 14.43 -1.79
N ASN A 219 18.95 14.27 -0.46
CA ASN A 219 19.69 13.16 0.14
C ASN A 219 19.13 11.78 -0.27
N GLU A 220 17.80 11.63 -0.31
CA GLU A 220 17.19 10.36 -0.70
C GLU A 220 17.38 10.05 -2.20
N ILE A 221 17.27 11.07 -3.07
CA ILE A 221 17.47 10.93 -4.51
C ILE A 221 18.94 10.66 -4.84
N ASP A 222 19.88 11.36 -4.20
CA ASP A 222 21.33 11.10 -4.31
C ASP A 222 21.65 9.66 -3.90
N ALA A 223 21.15 9.25 -2.73
CA ALA A 223 21.37 7.90 -2.24
C ALA A 223 20.68 6.84 -3.11
N LEU A 224 19.54 7.15 -3.73
CA LEU A 224 18.82 6.25 -4.65
C LEU A 224 19.68 5.99 -5.90
N PHE A 225 20.18 7.05 -6.53
CA PHE A 225 21.08 6.95 -7.69
C PHE A 225 22.35 6.15 -7.36
N ARG A 226 22.98 6.42 -6.20
CA ARG A 226 24.22 5.76 -5.79
C ARG A 226 24.03 4.32 -5.29
N THR A 227 22.80 3.89 -4.98
CA THR A 227 22.49 2.53 -4.54
C THR A 227 22.33 1.59 -5.73
N SER A 228 22.99 0.42 -5.71
CA SER A 228 22.82 -0.57 -6.78
C SER A 228 21.35 -1.02 -6.80
N PRO A 229 20.66 -0.94 -7.95
CA PRO A 229 19.26 -1.34 -8.04
C PRO A 229 19.09 -2.86 -7.93
N ILE A 230 20.12 -3.62 -8.33
CA ILE A 230 20.12 -5.08 -8.36
C ILE A 230 20.95 -5.61 -7.20
N GLU A 231 20.43 -6.64 -6.53
CA GLU A 231 21.15 -7.41 -5.51
C GLU A 231 22.28 -8.22 -6.15
N HIS A 232 23.46 -8.28 -5.52
CA HIS A 232 24.62 -9.01 -6.06
C HIS A 232 24.43 -10.54 -6.11
N ARG A 233 23.40 -11.07 -5.43
CA ARG A 233 23.03 -12.49 -5.46
C ARG A 233 21.51 -12.64 -5.55
N LYS A 234 21.06 -13.76 -6.10
CA LYS A 234 19.64 -14.12 -6.07
C LYS A 234 19.20 -14.33 -4.60
N PRO A 235 18.07 -13.76 -4.17
CA PRO A 235 17.54 -14.02 -2.83
C PRO A 235 17.17 -15.49 -2.67
N THR A 236 17.28 -15.98 -1.44
CA THR A 236 16.72 -17.30 -1.08
C THR A 236 15.21 -17.20 -0.96
N PRO A 237 14.44 -18.30 -1.09
CA PRO A 237 12.97 -18.24 -0.93
C PRO A 237 12.52 -17.73 0.44
N VAL A 238 13.36 -17.89 1.48
CA VAL A 238 13.10 -17.32 2.82
C VAL A 238 13.27 -15.80 2.82
N GLU A 239 14.23 -15.28 2.05
CA GLU A 239 14.43 -13.83 1.89
C GLU A 239 13.33 -13.20 1.03
N GLU A 240 12.90 -13.88 -0.04
CA GLU A 240 11.76 -13.47 -0.86
C GLU A 240 10.46 -13.39 -0.05
N ALA A 241 10.28 -14.29 0.93
CA ALA A 241 9.12 -14.24 1.82
C ALA A 241 9.07 -12.95 2.65
N ASN A 242 10.22 -12.32 2.93
CA ASN A 242 10.24 -11.07 3.67
C ASN A 242 9.60 -9.91 2.88
N THR A 243 9.51 -9.99 1.55
CA THR A 243 8.81 -8.97 0.75
C THR A 243 7.32 -8.91 1.10
N ILE A 244 6.68 -10.07 1.34
CA ILE A 244 5.27 -10.10 1.77
C ILE A 244 5.11 -9.57 3.18
N ILE A 245 6.05 -9.89 4.07
CA ILE A 245 6.09 -9.35 5.43
C ILE A 245 6.20 -7.81 5.37
N ASP A 246 7.07 -7.29 4.51
CA ASP A 246 7.22 -5.85 4.34
C ASP A 246 5.93 -5.19 3.81
N ILE A 247 5.24 -5.80 2.83
CA ILE A 247 3.94 -5.33 2.31
C ILE A 247 2.87 -5.37 3.40
N PHE A 248 2.88 -6.43 4.21
CA PHE A 248 1.97 -6.58 5.33
C PHE A 248 2.13 -5.44 6.34
N ASP A 249 3.37 -5.15 6.74
CA ASP A 249 3.71 -4.08 7.70
C ASP A 249 3.52 -2.68 7.12
N SER A 250 3.83 -2.48 5.85
CA SER A 250 3.74 -1.16 5.22
C SER A 250 2.31 -0.74 4.90
N THR A 251 1.41 -1.72 4.74
CA THR A 251 0.13 -1.48 4.07
C THR A 251 -0.99 -2.34 4.62
N LEU A 252 -0.91 -3.68 4.49
CA LEU A 252 -2.11 -4.52 4.68
C LEU A 252 -2.65 -4.48 6.10
N PHE A 253 -1.76 -4.52 7.10
CA PHE A 253 -2.18 -4.59 8.51
C PHE A 253 -2.98 -3.37 8.96
N ASP A 254 -2.64 -2.19 8.43
CA ASP A 254 -3.31 -0.94 8.79
C ASP A 254 -4.46 -0.59 7.82
N THR A 255 -4.29 -0.85 6.53
CA THR A 255 -5.29 -0.45 5.50
C THR A 255 -6.51 -1.36 5.49
N ILE A 256 -6.36 -2.68 5.66
CA ILE A 256 -7.51 -3.60 5.58
C ILE A 256 -8.54 -3.32 6.69
N PRO A 257 -8.16 -3.12 7.97
CA PRO A 257 -9.11 -2.72 9.00
C PRO A 257 -9.82 -1.39 8.70
N GLN A 258 -9.17 -0.44 8.03
CA GLN A 258 -9.80 0.82 7.62
C GLN A 258 -10.90 0.58 6.57
N VAL A 259 -10.71 -0.36 5.64
CA VAL A 259 -11.75 -0.75 4.67
C VAL A 259 -12.99 -1.29 5.40
N TYR A 260 -12.80 -2.17 6.39
CA TYR A 260 -13.91 -2.70 7.19
C TYR A 260 -14.59 -1.60 8.00
N ARG A 261 -13.81 -0.72 8.63
CA ARG A 261 -14.35 0.41 9.40
C ARG A 261 -15.17 1.35 8.55
N ARG A 262 -14.68 1.77 7.38
CA ARG A 262 -15.44 2.64 6.46
C ARG A 262 -16.76 2.02 6.03
N PHE A 263 -16.78 0.70 5.80
CA PHE A 263 -18.03 0.01 5.48
C PHE A 263 -19.00 -0.03 6.68
N ASP A 264 -18.48 -0.33 7.87
CA ASP A 264 -19.28 -0.32 9.11
C ASP A 264 -19.81 1.08 9.44
N ASP A 265 -18.99 2.12 9.31
CA ASP A 265 -19.37 3.52 9.54
C ASP A 265 -20.55 3.91 8.65
N TRP A 266 -20.50 3.54 7.37
CA TRP A 266 -21.60 3.75 6.44
C TRP A 266 -22.85 2.92 6.79
N LEU A 267 -22.69 1.64 7.11
CA LEU A 267 -23.83 0.73 7.33
C LEU A 267 -24.52 0.95 8.69
N LEU A 268 -23.76 1.28 9.72
CA LEU A 268 -24.22 1.39 11.11
C LEU A 268 -24.42 2.84 11.57
N GLY A 269 -23.86 3.82 10.87
CA GLY A 269 -23.92 5.24 11.25
C GLY A 269 -23.39 5.45 12.68
N ASP A 270 -24.14 6.18 13.51
CA ASP A 270 -23.80 6.47 14.91
C ASP A 270 -23.61 5.23 15.79
N GLN A 271 -24.04 4.04 15.35
CA GLN A 271 -23.80 2.79 16.07
C GLN A 271 -22.43 2.17 15.77
N ALA A 272 -21.71 2.66 14.74
CA ALA A 272 -20.40 2.16 14.40
C ALA A 272 -19.42 2.32 15.58
N GLY A 273 -18.72 1.24 15.93
CA GLY A 273 -17.83 1.20 17.09
C GLY A 273 -18.53 1.03 18.45
N LEU A 274 -19.86 1.14 18.52
CA LEU A 274 -20.66 0.85 19.73
C LEU A 274 -21.23 -0.57 19.73
N VAL A 275 -21.36 -1.17 18.55
CA VAL A 275 -21.82 -2.55 18.34
C VAL A 275 -20.73 -3.37 17.64
N GLU A 276 -20.98 -4.67 17.53
CA GLU A 276 -20.11 -5.57 16.76
C GLU A 276 -20.03 -5.13 15.28
N PRO A 277 -18.86 -5.24 14.64
CA PRO A 277 -18.70 -5.01 13.21
C PRO A 277 -19.74 -5.76 12.38
N ALA A 278 -20.35 -5.09 11.40
CA ALA A 278 -21.31 -5.69 10.49
C ALA A 278 -20.62 -6.29 9.25
N CYS A 279 -19.47 -5.74 8.86
CA CYS A 279 -18.62 -6.28 7.81
C CYS A 279 -17.89 -7.55 8.29
N PRO A 280 -18.08 -8.72 7.64
CA PRO A 280 -17.27 -9.89 7.95
C PRO A 280 -15.84 -9.70 7.47
N ALA A 281 -14.90 -10.39 8.12
CA ALA A 281 -13.50 -10.41 7.69
C ALA A 281 -13.35 -11.20 6.38
N PHE A 282 -13.57 -10.54 5.24
CA PHE A 282 -13.58 -11.18 3.92
C PHE A 282 -12.19 -11.25 3.25
N PHE A 283 -11.15 -10.59 3.79
CA PHE A 283 -9.83 -10.52 3.18
C PHE A 283 -8.94 -11.63 3.72
N HIS A 284 -8.51 -12.54 2.85
CA HIS A 284 -7.68 -13.70 3.19
C HIS A 284 -6.42 -13.71 2.34
N PRO A 285 -5.29 -13.14 2.80
CA PRO A 285 -4.08 -13.11 2.00
C PRO A 285 -3.45 -14.52 1.95
N GLY A 286 -3.16 -14.97 0.73
CA GLY A 286 -2.41 -16.20 0.46
C GLY A 286 -1.01 -15.91 -0.09
N SER A 287 -0.14 -16.91 -0.09
CA SER A 287 1.19 -16.79 -0.70
C SER A 287 1.68 -18.10 -1.30
N TRP A 288 2.30 -18.00 -2.48
CA TRP A 288 3.08 -19.08 -3.10
C TRP A 288 4.57 -19.05 -2.73
N ILE A 289 5.04 -17.96 -2.13
CA ILE A 289 6.45 -17.80 -1.79
C ILE A 289 6.85 -18.81 -0.71
N GLY A 290 7.88 -19.61 -1.00
CA GLY A 290 8.35 -20.68 -0.13
C GLY A 290 7.52 -21.97 -0.14
N SER A 291 6.41 -22.02 -0.89
CA SER A 291 5.56 -23.22 -1.02
C SER A 291 5.51 -23.76 -2.45
N ASP A 292 5.51 -22.90 -3.47
CA ASP A 292 5.55 -23.31 -4.87
C ASP A 292 6.92 -23.89 -5.24
N ARG A 293 6.92 -25.13 -5.72
CA ARG A 293 8.12 -25.91 -6.05
C ARG A 293 8.25 -26.18 -7.53
N ASP A 294 7.29 -25.74 -8.33
CA ASP A 294 7.30 -26.06 -9.75
C ASP A 294 8.56 -25.47 -10.41
N GLY A 295 9.39 -26.34 -10.96
CA GLY A 295 10.69 -25.97 -11.54
C GLY A 295 11.74 -25.36 -10.59
N ASN A 296 11.51 -25.28 -9.26
CA ASN A 296 12.41 -24.61 -8.32
C ASN A 296 12.94 -25.55 -7.21
N PRO A 297 14.14 -26.15 -7.39
CA PRO A 297 14.71 -27.08 -6.39
C PRO A 297 15.10 -26.41 -5.07
N ASN A 298 15.16 -25.07 -5.02
CA ASN A 298 15.52 -24.33 -3.80
C ASN A 298 14.37 -24.28 -2.78
N VAL A 299 13.14 -24.58 -3.20
CA VAL A 299 11.97 -24.62 -2.32
C VAL A 299 11.82 -26.04 -1.75
N THR A 300 12.46 -26.29 -0.61
CA THR A 300 12.41 -27.58 0.09
C THR A 300 11.36 -27.60 1.21
N ALA A 301 11.05 -28.78 1.78
CA ALA A 301 10.12 -28.88 2.92
C ALA A 301 10.59 -28.10 4.15
N LYS A 302 11.91 -28.01 4.35
CA LYS A 302 12.50 -27.20 5.41
C LYS A 302 12.26 -25.71 5.16
N VAL A 303 12.42 -25.27 3.92
CA VAL A 303 12.16 -23.88 3.51
C VAL A 303 10.69 -23.53 3.68
N SER A 304 9.77 -24.37 3.19
CA SER A 304 8.32 -24.14 3.33
C SER A 304 7.90 -24.03 4.81
N ARG A 305 8.44 -24.91 5.67
CA ARG A 305 8.18 -24.85 7.12
C ARG A 305 8.73 -23.57 7.74
N GLN A 306 9.91 -23.13 7.32
CA GLN A 306 10.51 -21.90 7.82
C GLN A 306 9.69 -20.68 7.41
N VAL A 307 9.28 -20.58 6.14
CA VAL A 307 8.46 -19.46 5.64
C VAL A 307 7.10 -19.42 6.33
N ALA A 308 6.41 -20.55 6.45
CA ALA A 308 5.13 -20.63 7.19
C ALA A 308 5.29 -20.18 8.64
N ARG A 309 6.41 -20.54 9.29
CA ARG A 309 6.71 -20.09 10.65
C ARG A 309 6.99 -18.59 10.72
N ASN A 310 7.74 -18.04 9.76
CA ASN A 310 7.99 -16.60 9.69
C ASN A 310 6.66 -15.83 9.56
N PHE A 311 5.76 -16.22 8.65
CA PHE A 311 4.45 -15.57 8.51
C PHE A 311 3.61 -15.70 9.78
N SER A 312 3.54 -16.89 10.37
CA SER A 312 2.78 -17.12 11.60
C SER A 312 3.31 -16.29 12.78
N ASP A 313 4.63 -16.26 12.99
CA ASP A 313 5.20 -15.49 14.09
C ASP A 313 5.02 -13.99 13.87
N HIS A 314 5.13 -13.55 12.62
CA HIS A 314 4.99 -12.15 12.24
C HIS A 314 3.57 -11.62 12.47
N VAL A 315 2.54 -12.33 11.98
CA VAL A 315 1.15 -11.89 12.20
C VAL A 315 0.76 -11.92 13.68
N ILE A 316 1.23 -12.91 14.43
CA ILE A 316 0.98 -12.97 15.88
C ILE A 316 1.70 -11.82 16.59
N ALA A 317 2.91 -11.45 16.17
CA ALA A 317 3.64 -10.31 16.72
C ALA A 317 2.91 -8.98 16.45
N ALA A 318 2.41 -8.77 15.23
CA ALA A 318 1.60 -7.60 14.90
C ALA A 318 0.32 -7.51 15.74
N LEU A 319 -0.38 -8.64 15.91
CA LEU A 319 -1.54 -8.74 16.79
C LEU A 319 -1.18 -8.51 18.27
N GLU A 320 -0.02 -9.00 18.71
CA GLU A 320 0.50 -8.76 20.06
C GLU A 320 0.65 -7.27 20.33
N ASP A 321 1.31 -6.56 19.40
CA ASP A 321 1.55 -5.12 19.53
C ASP A 321 0.26 -4.30 19.47
N ALA A 322 -0.64 -4.62 18.54
CA ALA A 322 -1.96 -3.98 18.46
C ALA A 322 -2.78 -4.21 19.74
N THR A 323 -2.84 -5.45 20.23
CA THR A 323 -3.54 -5.81 21.49
C THR A 323 -2.95 -5.07 22.67
N ARG A 324 -1.61 -4.99 22.74
CA ARG A 324 -0.88 -4.28 23.80
C ARG A 324 -1.14 -2.78 23.76
N THR A 325 -1.15 -2.18 22.56
CA THR A 325 -1.42 -0.76 22.35
C THR A 325 -2.84 -0.40 22.77
N VAL A 326 -3.83 -1.20 22.36
CA VAL A 326 -5.22 -1.04 22.83
C VAL A 326 -5.28 -1.15 24.34
N GLY A 327 -4.68 -2.20 24.92
CA GLY A 327 -4.64 -2.38 26.38
C GLY A 327 -4.05 -1.17 27.11
N LYS A 328 -2.91 -0.63 26.65
CA LYS A 328 -2.28 0.57 27.23
C LYS A 328 -3.17 1.81 27.18
N ASN A 329 -4.07 1.92 26.21
CA ASN A 329 -4.96 3.06 26.05
C ASN A 329 -6.29 2.92 26.81
N LEU A 330 -6.66 1.72 27.29
CA LEU A 330 -7.87 1.46 28.07
C LEU A 330 -7.68 1.81 29.57
N THR A 331 -7.31 3.05 29.87
CA THR A 331 -6.97 3.51 31.23
C THR A 331 -8.20 3.91 32.07
N MET A 332 -9.38 3.40 31.75
CA MET A 332 -10.60 3.76 32.47
C MET A 332 -10.65 3.02 33.82
N ASP A 333 -10.85 3.79 34.88
CA ASP A 333 -11.03 3.26 36.23
C ASP A 333 -12.38 2.53 36.36
N SER A 334 -12.37 1.44 37.12
CA SER A 334 -13.51 0.55 37.38
C SER A 334 -14.74 1.21 38.00
N GLU A 335 -14.59 2.35 38.68
CA GLU A 335 -15.71 3.12 39.22
C GLU A 335 -16.43 3.91 38.13
N ALA A 336 -15.68 4.52 37.21
CA ALA A 336 -16.22 5.28 36.08
C ALA A 336 -16.67 4.37 34.93
N THR A 337 -16.00 3.24 34.75
CA THR A 337 -16.31 2.25 33.70
C THR A 337 -16.33 0.84 34.33
N PRO A 338 -17.48 0.46 34.93
CA PRO A 338 -17.61 -0.85 35.54
C PRO A 338 -17.50 -1.98 34.51
N ALA A 339 -16.71 -3.00 34.84
CA ALA A 339 -16.55 -4.18 34.01
C ALA A 339 -17.86 -4.98 33.90
N SER A 340 -18.16 -5.45 32.68
CA SER A 340 -19.23 -6.41 32.45
C SER A 340 -18.98 -7.72 33.22
N GLU A 341 -20.02 -8.54 33.36
CA GLU A 341 -19.88 -9.84 34.02
C GLU A 341 -18.93 -10.76 33.24
N GLU A 342 -19.03 -10.77 31.92
CA GLU A 342 -18.18 -11.55 31.01
C GLU A 342 -16.70 -11.15 31.15
N LEU A 343 -16.42 -9.85 31.28
CA LEU A 343 -15.05 -9.37 31.48
C LEU A 343 -14.50 -9.78 32.84
N ARG A 344 -15.32 -9.70 33.91
CA ARG A 344 -14.93 -10.16 35.25
C ARG A 344 -14.65 -11.66 35.28
N LEU A 345 -15.49 -12.46 34.60
CA LEU A 345 -15.28 -13.90 34.46
C LEU A 345 -14.02 -14.22 33.66
N LEU A 346 -13.74 -13.49 32.57
CA LEU A 346 -12.53 -13.64 31.79
C LEU A 346 -11.28 -13.34 32.63
N TRP A 347 -11.30 -12.26 33.42
CA TRP A 347 -10.22 -11.93 34.34
C TRP A 347 -9.99 -13.03 35.39
N GLY A 348 -11.07 -13.56 35.98
CA GLY A 348 -10.99 -14.70 36.90
C GLY A 348 -10.30 -15.92 36.28
N ARG A 349 -10.71 -16.31 35.05
CA ARG A 349 -10.07 -17.41 34.31
C ARG A 349 -8.60 -17.14 34.01
N GLN A 350 -8.23 -15.90 33.67
CA GLN A 350 -6.84 -15.54 33.42
C GLN A 350 -5.99 -15.66 34.69
N LYS A 351 -6.52 -15.26 35.86
CA LYS A 351 -5.84 -15.43 37.16
C LYS A 351 -5.67 -16.89 37.54
N GLU A 352 -6.71 -17.70 37.35
CA GLU A 352 -6.65 -19.15 37.62
C GLU A 352 -5.65 -19.87 36.70
N MET A 353 -5.50 -19.39 35.46
CA MET A 353 -4.59 -19.97 34.48
C MET A 353 -3.12 -19.80 34.88
N SER A 354 -2.71 -18.61 35.32
CA SER A 354 -1.31 -18.36 35.68
C SER A 354 -1.11 -17.05 36.44
N GLU A 355 -0.69 -17.15 37.69
CA GLU A 355 -0.26 -15.99 38.48
C GLU A 355 0.92 -15.27 37.82
N ARG A 356 1.85 -16.00 37.21
CA ARG A 356 3.01 -15.43 36.50
C ARG A 356 2.58 -14.53 35.35
N LEU A 357 1.52 -14.91 34.63
CA LEU A 357 0.99 -14.16 33.50
C LEU A 357 0.23 -12.91 33.95
N THR A 358 -0.50 -13.01 35.06
CA THR A 358 -1.36 -11.92 35.55
C THR A 358 -0.68 -10.96 36.50
N GLN A 359 0.42 -11.34 37.16
CA GLN A 359 1.07 -10.53 38.22
C GLN A 359 1.39 -9.11 37.76
N ASN A 360 1.97 -8.96 36.57
CA ASN A 360 2.30 -7.64 36.02
C ASN A 360 1.04 -6.81 35.72
N ALA A 361 -0.01 -7.44 35.16
CA ALA A 361 -1.27 -6.77 34.85
C ALA A 361 -2.04 -6.38 36.13
N ASP A 362 -2.03 -7.22 37.16
CA ASP A 362 -2.68 -6.97 38.45
C ASP A 362 -2.04 -5.78 39.19
N GLN A 363 -0.71 -5.66 39.12
CA GLN A 363 0.04 -4.53 39.69
C GLN A 363 -0.15 -3.22 38.91
N LEU A 364 -0.15 -3.28 37.58
CA LEU A 364 -0.23 -2.08 36.73
C LEU A 364 -1.66 -1.56 36.57
N SER A 365 -2.66 -2.40 36.80
CA SER A 365 -4.06 -2.14 36.42
C SER A 365 -5.04 -2.57 37.51
N THR A 366 -4.67 -2.40 38.78
CA THR A 366 -5.44 -2.85 39.96
C THR A 366 -6.90 -2.35 39.99
N LYS A 367 -7.20 -1.21 39.34
CA LYS A 367 -8.55 -0.68 39.15
C LYS A 367 -8.96 -0.50 37.68
N GLU A 368 -8.21 -1.08 36.74
CA GLU A 368 -8.43 -0.91 35.30
C GLU A 368 -8.65 -2.30 34.66
N PRO A 369 -9.79 -2.98 34.93
CA PRO A 369 -9.99 -4.38 34.54
C PRO A 369 -9.93 -4.59 33.02
N HIS A 370 -10.37 -3.61 32.23
CA HIS A 370 -10.31 -3.64 30.77
C HIS A 370 -8.85 -3.73 30.27
N ARG A 371 -7.98 -2.88 30.82
CA ARG A 371 -6.55 -2.91 30.51
C ARG A 371 -5.88 -4.19 31.00
N ALA A 372 -6.17 -4.62 32.23
CA ALA A 372 -5.56 -5.82 32.81
C ALA A 372 -5.78 -7.06 31.93
N VAL A 373 -7.03 -7.27 31.51
CA VAL A 373 -7.41 -8.38 30.62
C VAL A 373 -6.73 -8.31 29.26
N MET A 374 -6.70 -7.13 28.64
CA MET A 374 -6.06 -6.92 27.34
C MET A 374 -4.55 -7.12 27.40
N LEU A 375 -3.88 -6.69 28.46
CA LEU A 375 -2.44 -6.92 28.64
C LEU A 375 -2.13 -8.41 28.78
N VAL A 376 -2.97 -9.17 29.47
CA VAL A 376 -2.81 -10.63 29.56
C VAL A 376 -2.99 -11.28 28.20
N MET A 377 -3.97 -10.87 27.39
CA MET A 377 -4.12 -11.37 26.02
C MET A 377 -2.86 -11.10 25.19
N ALA A 378 -2.31 -9.88 25.27
CA ALA A 378 -1.05 -9.54 24.61
C ALA A 378 0.12 -10.42 25.10
N TYR A 379 0.25 -10.66 26.41
CA TYR A 379 1.29 -11.56 26.92
C TYR A 379 1.13 -13.00 26.40
N ARG A 380 -0.09 -13.51 26.26
CA ARG A 380 -0.29 -14.86 25.70
C ARG A 380 0.06 -14.93 24.21
N LEU A 381 -0.23 -13.88 23.44
CA LEU A 381 0.24 -13.77 22.05
C LEU A 381 1.77 -13.83 22.00
N HIS A 382 2.45 -13.07 22.86
CA HIS A 382 3.90 -13.10 23.00
C HIS A 382 4.43 -14.51 23.29
N TYR A 383 3.83 -15.19 24.28
CA TYR A 383 4.22 -16.55 24.66
C TYR A 383 3.90 -17.60 23.59
N THR A 384 2.94 -17.32 22.69
CA THR A 384 2.66 -18.16 21.51
C THR A 384 3.80 -18.09 20.49
N ILE A 385 4.38 -16.91 20.29
CA ILE A 385 5.59 -16.74 19.48
C ILE A 385 6.77 -17.45 20.16
N ALA A 386 6.98 -17.21 21.45
CA ALA A 386 8.06 -17.82 22.24
C ALA A 386 7.91 -19.34 22.43
N ARG A 387 6.74 -19.92 22.13
CA ARG A 387 6.37 -21.32 22.35
C ARG A 387 6.52 -21.77 23.81
N ASP A 388 6.14 -20.89 24.73
CA ASP A 388 6.02 -21.24 26.14
C ASP A 388 4.76 -22.11 26.31
N THR A 389 4.95 -23.40 26.53
CA THR A 389 3.88 -24.40 26.55
C THR A 389 2.80 -24.13 27.58
N ASP A 390 3.15 -23.42 28.65
CA ASP A 390 2.25 -23.20 29.78
C ASP A 390 1.39 -21.94 29.56
N LEU A 391 1.87 -20.98 28.76
CA LEU A 391 1.25 -19.66 28.61
C LEU A 391 0.74 -19.33 27.20
N MET A 392 1.18 -20.07 26.18
CA MET A 392 0.73 -19.86 24.81
C MET A 392 -0.77 -20.09 24.63
N TYR A 393 -1.33 -19.59 23.54
CA TYR A 393 -2.62 -20.07 23.05
C TYR A 393 -2.45 -21.47 22.46
N HIS A 394 -3.38 -22.37 22.80
CA HIS A 394 -3.50 -23.67 22.16
C HIS A 394 -4.51 -23.56 21.01
N SER A 395 -4.14 -24.10 19.86
CA SER A 395 -5.00 -24.20 18.67
C SER A 395 -6.09 -25.24 18.84
#